data_AF-A0A1Z8UEM6-F1
#
_entry.id   AF-A0A1Z8UEM6-F1
#
_cell.length_a   1.000
_cell.length_b   1.000
_cell.length_c   1.000
_cell.angle_alpha   90.00
_cell.angle_beta   90.00
_cell.angle_gamma   90.00
#
_symmetry.space_group_name_H-M   'P 1'
#
loop_
_entity.id
_entity.type
_entity.pdbx_description
1 polymer ?
#
loop_
_entity_poly.entity_id
_entity_poly.type
_entity_poly.pdbx_seq_one_letter_code
_entity_poly.pdbx_strand_id
1 'polypeptide(L)' 'MTKKTWKKPTQIIMDIGLCRYCKKSMINTESFVAFADKTKAHYECMKKDDELRESMLNKIEQQIDNIL' A
#
# COMPACT_ATOMS: atom_id res chain seq x y z
N MET A 1 -33.85 -31.05 -17.78
CA MET A 1 -32.68 -30.65 -16.97
C MET A 1 -32.88 -29.22 -16.51
N THR A 2 -33.09 -29.01 -15.21
CA THR A 2 -33.24 -27.68 -14.59
C THR A 2 -31.91 -26.94 -14.64
N LYS A 3 -31.83 -25.89 -15.47
CA LYS A 3 -30.64 -25.03 -15.54
C LYS A 3 -30.51 -24.28 -14.22
N LYS A 4 -29.37 -24.37 -13.55
CA LYS A 4 -29.08 -23.57 -12.35
C LYS A 4 -29.18 -22.08 -12.73
N THR A 5 -30.02 -21.33 -12.03
CA THR A 5 -30.19 -19.88 -12.17
C THR A 5 -29.06 -19.09 -11.51
N TRP A 6 -28.30 -19.72 -10.62
CA TRP A 6 -27.18 -19.08 -9.95
C TRP A 6 -25.96 -18.98 -10.88
N LYS A 7 -25.56 -17.73 -11.20
CA LYS A 7 -24.30 -17.41 -11.88
C LYS A 7 -23.32 -16.87 -10.84
N LYS A 8 -22.17 -17.52 -10.68
CA LYS A 8 -21.10 -17.01 -9.81
C LYS A 8 -20.66 -15.64 -10.33
N PRO A 9 -20.56 -14.60 -9.48
CA PRO A 9 -20.00 -13.32 -9.91
C PRO A 9 -18.56 -13.50 -10.38
N THR A 10 -18.23 -12.88 -11.51
CA THR A 10 -16.90 -12.94 -12.14
C THR A 10 -15.84 -12.20 -11.33
N GLN A 11 -16.22 -11.16 -10.59
CA GLN A 11 -15.35 -10.41 -9.70
C GLN A 11 -16.08 -10.11 -8.40
N ILE A 12 -15.41 -10.36 -7.27
CA ILE A 12 -15.87 -9.96 -5.94
C ILE A 12 -14.98 -8.79 -5.54
N ILE A 13 -15.50 -7.58 -5.65
CA ILE A 13 -14.79 -6.37 -5.20
C ILE A 13 -15.02 -6.27 -3.70
N MET A 14 -13.93 -6.26 -2.94
CA MET A 14 -13.96 -6.16 -1.47
C MET A 14 -13.22 -4.91 -1.03
N ASP A 15 -13.79 -4.22 -0.05
CA ASP A 15 -13.12 -3.13 0.65
C ASP A 15 -12.03 -3.70 1.57
N ILE A 16 -10.81 -3.21 1.41
CA ILE A 16 -9.66 -3.57 2.24
C ILE A 16 -9.57 -2.65 3.48
N GLY A 17 -10.10 -1.43 3.37
CA GLY A 17 -10.04 -0.37 4.39
C GLY A 17 -9.23 0.85 3.96
N LEU A 18 -8.84 1.68 4.93
CA LEU A 18 -8.18 2.97 4.69
C LEU A 18 -6.65 2.82 4.62
N CYS A 19 -6.02 3.53 3.69
CA CYS A 19 -4.58 3.61 3.58
C CYS A 19 -3.96 4.42 4.72
N ARG A 20 -2.92 3.87 5.36
CA ARG A 20 -2.13 4.54 6.41
C ARG A 20 -1.60 5.93 6.02
N TYR A 21 -1.13 6.09 4.79
CA TYR A 21 -0.45 7.31 4.33
C TYR A 21 -1.42 8.38 3.82
N CYS A 22 -2.20 8.04 2.80
CA CYS A 22 -3.08 9.00 2.11
C CYS A 22 -4.51 9.04 2.67
N LYS A 23 -4.86 8.14 3.61
CA LYS A 23 -6.18 8.04 4.24
C LYS A 23 -7.35 7.82 3.26
N LYS A 24 -7.07 7.39 2.03
CA LYS A 24 -8.08 6.99 1.04
C LYS A 24 -8.48 5.53 1.23
N SER A 25 -9.72 5.19 0.88
CA SER A 25 -10.22 3.81 0.83
C SER A 25 -9.49 2.99 -0.23
N MET A 26 -9.28 1.71 0.05
CA MET A 26 -8.61 0.76 -0.84
C MET A 26 -9.53 -0.41 -1.16
N ILE A 27 -9.51 -0.85 -2.40
CA ILE A 27 -10.26 -2.04 -2.84
C ILE A 27 -9.32 -3.16 -3.26
N ASN A 28 -9.75 -4.42 -3.15
CA ASN A 28 -8.94 -5.61 -3.45
C ASN A 28 -8.40 -5.71 -4.87
N THR A 29 -8.86 -4.86 -5.79
CA THR A 29 -8.32 -4.74 -7.15
C THR A 29 -7.07 -3.86 -7.23
N GLU A 30 -6.78 -3.08 -6.20
CA GLU A 30 -5.60 -2.23 -6.10
C GLU A 30 -4.46 -2.97 -5.37
N SER A 31 -3.21 -2.63 -5.71
CA SER A 31 -2.04 -3.18 -5.02
C SER A 31 -1.89 -2.58 -3.62
N PHE A 32 -1.98 -3.42 -2.58
CA PHE A 32 -1.86 -3.00 -1.19
C PHE A 32 -0.84 -3.84 -0.41
N VAL A 33 -0.34 -3.26 0.67
CA VAL A 33 0.52 -3.93 1.66
C VAL A 33 -0.20 -4.00 3.01
N ALA A 34 0.05 -5.08 3.74
CA ALA A 34 -0.43 -5.26 5.10
C ALA A 34 0.76 -5.33 6.05
N PHE A 35 0.77 -4.45 7.04
CA PHE A 35 1.84 -4.36 8.03
C PHE A 35 1.57 -5.27 9.23
N ALA A 36 2.61 -5.53 10.03
CA ALA A 36 2.52 -6.37 11.23
C ALA A 36 1.56 -5.81 12.30
N ASP A 37 1.39 -4.48 12.33
CA ASP A 37 0.43 -3.77 13.21
C ASP A 37 -1.02 -3.85 12.70
N LYS A 38 -1.27 -4.69 11.69
CA LYS A 38 -2.56 -4.90 11.01
C LYS A 38 -3.06 -3.70 10.21
N THR A 39 -2.29 -2.60 10.14
CA THR A 39 -2.61 -1.49 9.25
C THR A 39 -2.34 -1.88 7.79
N LYS A 40 -3.00 -1.17 6.87
CA LYS A 40 -2.87 -1.42 5.43
C LYS A 40 -2.58 -0.13 4.70
N ALA A 41 -1.91 -0.23 3.58
CA ALA A 41 -1.60 0.92 2.73
C ALA A 41 -1.55 0.53 1.27
N HIS A 42 -1.71 1.50 0.38
CA HIS A 42 -1.39 1.32 -1.02
C HIS A 42 0.11 1.03 -1.14
N TYR A 43 0.46 0.08 -2.00
CA TYR A 43 1.86 -0.24 -2.27
C TYR A 43 2.64 1.00 -2.74
N GLU A 44 2.06 1.82 -3.62
CA GLU A 44 2.69 3.04 -4.11
C GLU A 44 2.97 4.08 -3.01
N CYS A 45 2.07 4.18 -2.02
CA CYS A 45 2.28 5.08 -0.90
C CYS A 45 3.45 4.62 -0.03
N MET A 46 3.52 3.32 0.26
CA MET A 46 4.64 2.76 1.02
C MET A 46 5.96 2.93 0.27
N LYS A 47 6.00 2.68 -1.04
CA LYS A 47 7.20 2.85 -1.87
C LYS A 47 7.73 4.29 -1.86
N LYS A 48 6.85 5.29 -2.00
CA LYS A 48 7.23 6.71 -1.97
C LYS A 48 7.79 7.14 -0.61
N ASP A 49 7.21 6.63 0.47
CA ASP A 49 7.70 6.87 1.83
C ASP A 49 9.09 6.25 2.03
N ASP A 50 9.30 5.05 1.50
CA ASP A 50 10.59 4.34 1.53
C ASP A 50 11.69 5.10 0.78
N GLU A 51 11.41 5.52 -0.46
CA GLU A 51 12.31 6.31 -1.29
C GLU A 51 12.66 7.65 -0.62
N LEU A 52 11.67 8.30 0.01
CA LEU A 52 11.88 9.55 0.73
C LEU A 52 12.81 9.34 1.93
N ARG A 53 12.57 8.28 2.72
CA ARG A 53 13.37 7.91 3.89
C ARG A 53 14.83 7.64 3.50
N GLU A 54 15.06 6.87 2.44
CA GLU A 54 16.41 6.62 1.91
C GLU A 54 17.09 7.93 1.48
N SER A 55 16.37 8.80 0.76
CA SER A 55 16.93 10.08 0.32
C SER A 55 17.33 11.01 1.48
N MET A 56 16.60 10.96 2.60
CA MET A 56 16.92 11.74 3.80
C MET A 56 18.15 11.19 4.52
N LEU A 57 18.27 9.86 4.64
CA LEU A 57 19.44 9.22 5.24
C LEU A 57 20.71 9.58 4.48
N ASN A 58 20.69 9.48 3.16
CA ASN A 58 21.85 9.83 2.31
C ASN A 58 22.26 11.29 2.48
N LYS A 59 21.30 12.22 2.65
CA LYS A 59 21.61 13.64 2.90
C LYS A 59 22.25 13.86 4.26
N ILE A 60 21.82 13.13 5.28
CA ILE A 60 22.40 13.21 6.63
C ILE A 60 23.84 12.67 6.62
N GLU A 61 24.08 11.54 5.96
CA GLU A 61 25.41 10.96 5.80
C GLU A 61 26.36 11.95 5.11
N GLN A 62 25.94 12.55 3.99
CA GLN A 62 26.71 13.59 3.32
C GLN A 62 26.98 14.81 4.21
N GLN A 63 26.04 15.22 5.05
CA GLN A 63 26.25 16.33 5.98
C GLN A 63 27.28 16.00 7.06
N ILE A 64 27.31 14.76 7.56
CA ILE A 64 28.31 14.30 8.53
C ILE A 64 29.70 14.27 7.89
N ASP A 65 29.81 13.74 6.67
CA ASP A 65 31.07 13.68 5.93
C ASP A 65 31.64 15.06 5.60
N ASN A 66 30.79 16.08 5.47
CA ASN A 66 31.23 17.46 5.24
C ASN A 66 31.71 18.18 6.53
N ILE A 67 31.46 17.61 7.72
CA ILE A 67 31.86 18.19 9.02
C ILE A 67 33.16 17.56 9.53
N LEU A 68 33.42 16.29 9.20
CA LEU A 68 34.64 15.54 9.53
C LEU A 68 35.77 15.83 8.52
#